data_AF-A0A1E3Q2K5-F1
#
_entry.id   AF-A0A1E3Q2K5-F1
#
_cell.length_a   1.000
_cell.length_b   1.000
_cell.length_c   1.000
_cell.angle_alpha   90.00
_cell.angle_beta   90.00
_cell.angle_gamma   90.00
#
_symmetry.space_group_name_H-M   'P 1'
#
loop_
_entity.id
_entity.type
_entity.pdbx_description
1 polymer ?
#
loop_
_entity_poly.entity_id
_entity_poly.type
_entity_poly.pdbx_seq_one_letter_code
_entity_poly.pdbx_strand_id
1 'polypeptide(L)'
;MLRKGFGFVDGLQLPLYQTKRGYWLIADSAFPATNGLQKKIKTPLMSNSRAWPDDPYERATLFRTNRQLVSARQAAEWGMRALQGSFGRLKVPLPANDNQYRRTIIETCCRLHQLRVRLLGISEIRAKYEPVWKDSDGGT
;
A
#
# COMPACT_ATOMS: atom_id res chain seq x y z
N MET A 1 -19.70 -11.40 -7.86
CA MET A 1 -19.59 -11.54 -6.38
C MET A 1 -18.12 -11.44 -5.99
N LEU A 2 -17.62 -10.22 -5.76
CA LEU A 2 -16.22 -9.94 -5.41
C LEU A 2 -16.15 -9.70 -3.90
N ARG A 3 -15.59 -10.64 -3.15
CA ARG A 3 -15.32 -10.48 -1.72
C ARG A 3 -14.27 -9.39 -1.54
N LYS A 4 -14.67 -8.24 -0.98
CA LYS A 4 -13.77 -7.28 -0.32
C LYS A 4 -13.17 -8.00 0.90
N GLY A 5 -11.98 -8.58 0.74
CA GLY A 5 -11.18 -9.08 1.84
C GLY A 5 -10.03 -8.13 2.09
N PHE A 6 -10.13 -7.29 3.12
CA PHE A 6 -8.96 -6.68 3.77
C PHE A 6 -8.22 -7.83 4.47
N GLY A 7 -7.41 -8.56 3.71
CA GLY A 7 -6.56 -9.63 4.23
C GLY A 7 -5.29 -9.03 4.81
N PHE A 8 -5.27 -8.85 6.14
CA PHE A 8 -4.03 -8.68 6.88
C PHE A 8 -3.29 -10.03 6.82
N VAL A 9 -2.31 -10.14 5.93
CA VAL A 9 -1.47 -11.34 5.87
C VAL A 9 -0.57 -11.36 7.10
N ASP A 10 -0.83 -12.31 7.98
CA ASP A 10 0.12 -12.73 9.01
C ASP A 10 1.45 -13.11 8.35
N GLY A 11 2.54 -12.60 8.91
CA GLY A 11 3.89 -12.88 8.45
C GLY A 11 4.57 -11.65 7.86
N LEU A 12 5.22 -10.88 8.72
CA LEU A 12 6.31 -9.98 8.38
C LEU A 12 7.50 -10.77 7.82
N GLN A 13 7.34 -11.30 6.61
CA GLN A 13 8.45 -11.70 5.75
C GLN A 13 7.89 -11.63 4.33
N LEU A 14 8.18 -10.57 3.59
CA LEU A 14 8.20 -10.65 2.13
C LEU A 14 9.66 -10.90 1.77
N PRO A 15 10.09 -12.16 1.63
CA PRO A 15 11.35 -12.42 0.98
C PRO A 15 11.18 -11.97 -0.47
N LEU A 16 12.08 -11.10 -0.93
CA LEU A 16 12.17 -10.73 -2.35
C LEU A 16 12.26 -11.97 -3.27
N TYR A 17 12.61 -13.14 -2.74
CA TYR A 17 12.71 -14.42 -3.45
C TYR A 17 11.40 -15.24 -3.58
N GLN A 18 10.27 -14.80 -3.00
CA GLN A 18 8.99 -15.54 -3.04
C GLN A 18 7.80 -14.76 -3.64
N THR A 19 8.05 -13.79 -4.51
CA THR A 19 6.97 -13.30 -5.37
C THR A 19 6.63 -14.39 -6.39
N LYS A 20 5.46 -15.05 -6.26
CA LYS A 20 4.93 -15.99 -7.29
C LYS A 20 5.02 -15.34 -8.67
N ARG A 21 5.26 -16.12 -9.72
CA ARG A 21 5.21 -15.61 -11.10
C ARG A 21 3.87 -14.91 -11.35
N GLY A 22 3.90 -13.63 -11.78
CA GLY A 22 2.70 -12.86 -12.14
C GLY A 22 2.40 -11.61 -11.30
N TYR A 23 3.23 -11.24 -10.31
CA TYR A 23 3.03 -9.99 -9.55
C TYR A 23 3.59 -8.75 -10.24
N TRP A 24 2.94 -7.61 -9.96
CA TRP A 24 3.34 -6.27 -10.38
C TRP A 24 3.80 -5.46 -9.17
N LEU A 25 4.79 -4.60 -9.36
CA LEU A 25 5.19 -3.57 -8.40
C LEU A 25 4.39 -2.31 -8.69
N ILE A 26 3.73 -1.76 -7.69
CA ILE A 26 3.10 -0.44 -7.79
C ILE A 26 4.14 0.59 -7.38
N ALA A 27 4.41 1.55 -8.26
CA ALA A 27 5.37 2.62 -7.99
C ALA A 27 4.77 3.98 -8.30
N ASP A 28 5.39 5.02 -7.77
CA ASP A 28 5.07 6.38 -8.15
C ASP A 28 5.58 6.66 -9.58
N SER A 29 4.95 7.61 -10.28
CA SER A 29 5.31 7.93 -11.67
C SER A 29 6.73 8.47 -11.81
N ALA A 30 7.32 8.97 -10.73
CA ALA A 30 8.72 9.41 -10.69
C ALA A 30 9.74 8.25 -10.59
N PHE A 31 9.29 7.00 -10.40
CA PHE A 31 10.19 5.86 -10.27
C PHE A 31 10.71 5.42 -11.64
N PRO A 32 12.03 5.40 -11.88
CA PRO A 32 12.58 5.01 -13.17
C PRO A 32 12.37 3.52 -13.39
N ALA A 33 11.63 3.16 -14.44
CA ALA A 33 11.51 1.78 -14.86
C ALA A 33 12.65 1.41 -15.82
N THR A 34 13.80 1.02 -15.27
CA THR A 34 14.96 0.58 -16.06
C THR A 34 14.65 -0.75 -16.78
N ASN A 35 15.33 -0.99 -17.91
CA ASN A 35 15.07 -2.12 -18.82
C ASN A 35 14.99 -3.48 -18.07
N GLY A 36 13.90 -4.22 -18.32
CA GLY A 36 13.56 -5.49 -17.66
C GLY A 36 12.43 -5.38 -16.61
N LEU A 37 12.29 -4.22 -15.95
CA LEU A 37 11.26 -3.98 -14.93
C LEU A 37 10.05 -3.19 -15.44
N GLN A 38 10.12 -2.59 -16.64
CA GLN A 38 9.02 -1.82 -17.24
C GLN A 38 7.72 -2.60 -17.35
N LYS A 39 7.79 -3.90 -17.66
CA LYS A 39 6.59 -4.73 -17.68
C LYS A 39 6.06 -4.86 -16.24
N LYS A 40 6.93 -5.12 -15.27
CA LYS A 40 6.57 -5.43 -13.87
C LYS A 40 6.11 -4.22 -13.05
N ILE A 41 6.50 -2.99 -13.40
CA ILE A 41 6.12 -1.79 -12.65
C ILE A 41 4.86 -1.17 -13.25
N LYS A 42 3.83 -0.98 -12.42
CA LYS A 42 2.60 -0.27 -12.75
C LYS A 42 2.58 1.06 -12.01
N THR A 43 2.50 2.14 -12.78
CA THR A 43 2.35 3.50 -12.28
C THR A 43 0.94 4.00 -12.58
N PRO A 44 0.34 4.82 -11.71
CA PRO A 44 -0.89 5.52 -12.04
C PRO A 44 -0.70 6.37 -13.30
N LEU A 45 -1.74 6.45 -14.12
CA LEU A 45 -1.76 7.36 -15.26
C LEU A 45 -1.73 8.80 -14.74
N MET A 46 -0.86 9.62 -15.33
CA MET A 46 -0.90 11.06 -15.09
C MET A 46 -2.22 11.61 -15.67
N SER A 47 -2.87 12.51 -14.92
CA SER A 47 -4.17 13.10 -15.28
C SER A 47 -4.18 13.80 -16.65
N ASN A 48 -3.02 14.23 -17.14
CA ASN A 48 -2.83 14.91 -18.44
C ASN A 48 -2.30 14.00 -19.56
N SER A 49 -2.18 12.70 -19.33
CA SER A 49 -1.61 11.81 -20.33
C SER A 49 -2.60 11.58 -21.49
N ARG A 50 -2.13 11.82 -22.73
CA ARG A 50 -2.84 11.56 -24.01
C ARG A 50 -3.10 10.05 -24.28
N ALA A 51 -3.01 9.22 -23.24
CA ALA A 51 -3.00 7.76 -23.34
C ALA A 51 -4.37 7.12 -23.07
N TRP A 52 -5.46 7.90 -23.09
CA TRP A 52 -6.81 7.35 -22.96
C TRP A 52 -7.21 6.69 -24.29
N PRO A 53 -7.57 5.40 -24.30
CA PRO A 53 -8.09 4.74 -25.49
C PRO A 53 -9.40 5.40 -25.96
N ASP A 54 -9.59 5.45 -27.28
CA ASP A 54 -10.84 5.93 -27.90
C ASP A 54 -11.99 4.93 -27.70
N ASP A 55 -11.68 3.64 -27.59
CA ASP A 55 -12.67 2.60 -27.30
C ASP A 55 -13.25 2.76 -25.88
N PRO A 56 -14.58 2.91 -25.72
CA PRO A 56 -15.22 3.07 -24.42
C PRO A 56 -14.97 1.90 -23.47
N TYR A 57 -14.85 0.67 -23.97
CA TYR A 57 -14.67 -0.51 -23.13
C TYR A 57 -13.25 -0.61 -22.56
N GLU A 58 -12.24 -0.41 -23.41
CA GLU A 58 -10.84 -0.28 -22.98
C GLU A 58 -10.66 0.87 -22.00
N ARG A 59 -11.28 2.02 -22.28
CA ARG A 59 -11.23 3.20 -21.40
C ARG A 59 -11.82 2.91 -20.01
N ALA A 60 -12.97 2.24 -19.93
CA ALA A 60 -13.60 1.87 -18.66
C ALA A 60 -12.72 0.89 -17.86
N THR A 61 -12.07 -0.06 -18.54
CA THR A 61 -11.19 -1.04 -17.91
C THR A 61 -9.90 -0.40 -17.40
N LEU A 62 -9.32 0.49 -18.18
CA LEU A 62 -8.16 1.27 -17.79
C LEU A 62 -8.47 2.18 -16.60
N PHE A 63 -9.63 2.84 -16.60
CA PHE A 63 -10.07 3.71 -15.50
C PHE A 63 -10.22 2.94 -14.18
N ARG A 64 -10.85 1.76 -14.22
CA ARG A 64 -10.97 0.87 -13.04
C ARG A 64 -9.60 0.46 -12.50
N THR A 65 -8.69 0.05 -13.38
CA THR A 65 -7.33 -0.35 -13.01
C THR A 65 -6.56 0.83 -12.41
N ASN A 66 -6.65 2.02 -13.01
CA ASN A 66 -6.01 3.23 -12.51
C ASN A 66 -6.52 3.62 -11.12
N ARG A 67 -7.83 3.53 -10.87
CA ARG A 67 -8.42 3.80 -9.55
C ARG A 67 -7.89 2.85 -8.48
N GLN A 68 -7.72 1.57 -8.81
CA GLN A 68 -7.13 0.60 -7.89
C GLN A 68 -5.65 0.91 -7.60
N LEU A 69 -4.87 1.28 -8.61
CA LEU A 69 -3.46 1.69 -8.44
C LEU A 69 -3.34 2.92 -7.53
N VAL A 70 -4.16 3.95 -7.77
CA VAL A 70 -4.19 5.16 -6.93
C VAL A 70 -4.57 4.82 -5.49
N SER A 71 -5.60 3.99 -5.29
CA SER A 71 -6.02 3.57 -3.95
C SER A 71 -4.91 2.81 -3.20
N ALA A 72 -4.23 1.87 -3.87
CA ALA A 72 -3.11 1.13 -3.29
C ALA A 72 -1.95 2.06 -2.93
N ARG A 73 -1.62 3.03 -3.80
CA ARG A 73 -0.59 4.05 -3.55
C ARG A 73 -0.94 4.92 -2.34
N GLN A 74 -2.17 5.42 -2.26
CA GLN A 74 -2.63 6.24 -1.13
C GLN A 74 -2.55 5.47 0.19
N ALA A 75 -2.95 4.19 0.20
CA ALA A 75 -2.82 3.35 1.39
C ALA A 75 -1.37 3.19 1.84
N ALA A 76 -0.44 2.97 0.89
CA ALA A 76 0.99 2.90 1.18
C ALA A 76 1.55 4.24 1.70
N GLU A 77 1.16 5.36 1.11
CA GLU A 77 1.53 6.69 1.59
C GLU A 77 1.04 6.96 3.01
N TRP A 78 -0.22 6.62 3.31
CA TRP A 78 -0.78 6.76 4.65
C TRP A 78 -0.06 5.88 5.66
N GLY A 79 0.27 4.63 5.30
CA GLY A 79 1.06 3.74 6.14
C GLY A 79 2.46 4.30 6.42
N MET A 80 3.14 4.81 5.39
CA MET A 80 4.46 5.44 5.54
C MET A 80 4.39 6.69 6.43
N ARG A 81 3.38 7.55 6.23
CA ARG A 81 3.15 8.74 7.07
C ARG A 81 2.88 8.36 8.52
N ALA A 82 2.07 7.33 8.77
CA ALA A 82 1.77 6.86 10.13
C ALA A 82 3.02 6.32 10.85
N LEU A 83 3.86 5.55 10.14
CA LEU A 83 5.14 5.07 10.66
C LEU A 83 6.10 6.22 10.97
N GLN A 84 6.33 7.12 10.02
CA GLN A 84 7.23 8.26 10.21
C GLN A 84 6.73 9.23 11.28
N GLY A 85 5.41 9.42 11.40
CA GLY A 85 4.80 10.24 12.44
C GLY A 85 5.03 9.69 13.84
N SER A 86 5.02 8.36 13.99
CA SER A 86 5.17 7.67 15.28
C SER A 86 6.64 7.53 15.71
N PHE A 87 7.58 7.45 14.77
CA PHE A 87 8.99 7.19 15.04
C PHE A 87 9.91 8.26 14.45
N GLY A 88 10.32 9.23 15.28
CA GLY A 88 11.20 10.32 14.87
C GLY A 88 12.52 9.86 14.23
N ARG A 89 13.04 8.68 14.63
CA ARG A 89 14.26 8.10 14.03
C ARG A 89 14.15 7.87 12.53
N LEU A 90 12.96 7.55 12.02
CA LEU A 90 12.71 7.34 10.59
C LEU A 90 12.64 8.64 9.78
N LYS A 91 12.58 9.81 10.44
CA LYS A 91 12.63 11.13 9.78
C LYS A 91 14.06 11.59 9.51
N VAL A 92 15.03 11.02 10.19
CA VAL A 92 16.46 11.32 10.04
C VAL A 92 17.08 10.27 9.11
N PRO A 93 18.01 10.64 8.22
CA PRO A 93 18.74 9.67 7.41
C PRO A 93 19.29 8.50 8.24
N LEU A 94 19.05 7.28 7.73
CA LEU A 94 19.62 6.07 8.31
C LEU A 94 21.02 5.87 7.70
N PRO A 95 21.99 5.33 8.45
CA PRO A 95 23.33 5.10 7.94
C PRO A 95 23.28 4.15 6.74
N ALA A 96 23.80 4.60 5.59
CA ALA A 96 23.80 3.83 4.35
C ALA A 96 24.77 2.63 4.39
N ASN A 97 25.88 2.79 5.13
CA ASN A 97 26.95 1.81 5.19
C ASN A 97 26.68 0.67 6.18
N ASP A 98 25.69 0.82 7.06
CA ASP A 98 25.34 -0.20 8.06
C ASP A 98 23.95 -0.77 7.77
N ASN A 99 23.95 -1.82 6.94
CA ASN A 99 22.74 -2.52 6.53
C ASN A 99 22.05 -3.24 7.70
N GLN A 100 22.82 -3.75 8.66
CA GLN A 100 22.29 -4.52 9.78
C GLN A 100 21.56 -3.59 10.75
N TYR A 101 22.19 -2.48 11.14
CA TYR A 101 21.58 -1.49 11.99
C TYR A 101 20.34 -0.86 11.35
N ARG A 102 20.42 -0.50 10.06
CA ARG A 102 19.28 0.04 9.31
C ARG A 102 18.10 -0.93 9.27
N ARG A 103 18.37 -2.22 9.01
CA ARG A 103 17.35 -3.26 9.09
C ARG A 103 16.73 -3.33 10.47
N THR A 104 17.54 -3.39 11.53
CA THR A 104 17.06 -3.49 12.92
C THR A 104 16.14 -2.33 13.29
N ILE A 105 16.49 -1.09 12.92
CA ILE A 105 15.63 0.07 13.16
C ILE A 105 14.29 -0.09 12.44
N ILE A 106 14.32 -0.32 11.13
CA ILE A 106 13.10 -0.39 10.32
C ILE A 106 12.21 -1.52 10.82
N GLU A 107 12.78 -2.69 11.07
CA GLU A 107 12.08 -3.87 11.56
C GLU A 107 11.46 -3.61 12.94
N THR A 108 12.20 -2.97 13.85
CA THR A 108 11.70 -2.61 15.19
C THR A 108 10.54 -1.62 15.10
N CYS A 109 10.67 -0.54 14.32
CA CYS A 109 9.60 0.43 14.11
C CYS A 109 8.35 -0.23 13.51
N CYS A 110 8.51 -1.09 12.49
CA CYS A 110 7.39 -1.81 11.88
C CYS A 110 6.69 -2.75 12.87
N ARG A 111 7.45 -3.53 13.65
CA ARG A 111 6.90 -4.44 14.67
C ARG A 111 6.18 -3.68 15.78
N LEU A 112 6.75 -2.59 16.29
CA LEU A 112 6.12 -1.74 17.31
C LEU A 112 4.84 -1.08 16.78
N HIS A 113 4.83 -0.64 15.51
CA HIS A 113 3.63 -0.12 14.88
C HIS A 113 2.53 -1.19 14.80
N GLN A 114 2.87 -2.40 14.38
CA GLN A 114 1.91 -3.51 14.32
C GLN A 114 1.39 -3.90 15.70
N LEU A 115 2.25 -3.91 16.73
CA LEU A 115 1.84 -4.11 18.11
C LEU A 115 0.84 -3.04 18.55
N ARG A 116 1.15 -1.76 18.29
CA ARG A 116 0.25 -0.64 18.59
C ARG A 116 -1.09 -0.77 17.88
N VAL A 117 -1.10 -1.14 16.60
CA VAL A 117 -2.33 -1.36 15.83
C VAL A 117 -3.13 -2.53 16.39
N ARG A 118 -2.47 -3.64 16.76
CA ARG A 118 -3.15 -4.82 17.32
C ARG A 118 -3.74 -4.56 18.70
N LEU A 119 -3.03 -3.82 19.56
CA LEU A 119 -3.46 -3.55 20.94
C LEU A 119 -4.44 -2.38 21.04
N LEU A 120 -4.25 -1.31 20.26
CA LEU A 120 -5.05 -0.07 20.35
C LEU A 120 -5.94 0.14 19.12
N GLY A 121 -5.42 -0.16 17.93
CA GLY A 121 -6.05 0.19 16.66
C GLY A 121 -7.20 -0.72 16.23
N ILE A 122 -7.12 -2.03 16.48
CA ILE A 122 -8.23 -2.94 16.14
C ILE A 122 -9.44 -2.63 17.03
N SER A 123 -9.24 -2.34 18.31
CA SER A 123 -10.33 -2.06 19.25
C SER A 123 -10.96 -0.69 19.02
N GLU A 124 -10.18 0.39 18.80
CA GLU A 124 -10.75 1.72 18.55
C GLU A 124 -11.38 1.87 17.17
N ILE A 125 -10.73 1.37 16.10
CA ILE A 125 -11.30 1.43 14.74
C ILE A 125 -12.57 0.58 14.68
N ARG A 126 -12.56 -0.59 15.31
CA ARG A 126 -13.76 -1.41 15.44
C ARG A 126 -14.83 -0.70 16.25
N ALA A 127 -14.53 -0.15 17.42
CA ALA A 127 -15.50 0.56 18.24
C ALA A 127 -16.13 1.78 17.52
N LYS A 128 -15.35 2.55 16.74
CA LYS A 128 -15.85 3.72 16.02
C LYS A 128 -16.54 3.41 14.69
N TYR A 129 -16.00 2.47 13.91
CA TYR A 129 -16.46 2.22 12.53
C TYR A 129 -17.36 0.99 12.40
N GLU A 130 -17.33 0.02 13.33
CA GLU A 130 -18.26 -1.12 13.32
C GLU A 130 -19.73 -0.69 13.48
N PRO A 131 -20.09 0.31 14.32
CA PRO A 131 -21.46 0.80 14.39
C PRO A 131 -21.89 1.49 13.09
N VAL A 132 -21.06 2.37 12.55
CA VAL A 132 -21.34 3.09 11.29
C VAL A 132 -21.50 2.12 10.11
N TRP A 133 -20.70 1.05 10.09
CA TRP A 133 -20.83 -0.01 9.07
C TRP A 133 -22.14 -0.80 9.24
N LYS A 134 -22.48 -1.18 10.48
CA LYS A 134 -23.72 -1.93 10.77
C LYS A 134 -24.97 -1.11 10.50
N ASP A 135 -24.96 0.19 10.75
CA ASP A 135 -26.06 1.10 10.43
C ASP A 135 -26.22 1.26 8.90
N SER A 136 -25.13 1.24 8.14
CA SER A 136 -25.20 1.29 6.67
C SER A 136 -25.71 0.00 6.01
N ASP A 137 -25.61 -1.15 6.70
CA ASP A 137 -26.21 -2.42 6.27
C ASP A 137 -27.63 -2.64 6.86
N GLY A 138 -28.09 -1.75 7.75
CA GLY A 138 -29.34 -1.85 8.52
C GLY A 138 -30.50 -0.98 8.01
N GLY A 139 -30.44 -0.47 6.78
CA GLY A 139 -31.54 0.26 6.16
C GLY A 139 -32.69 -0.68 5.78
N THR A 140 -33.77 -0.63 6.58
CA THR A 140 -35.15 -0.91 6.16
C THR A 140 -35.53 -0.11 4.92
#